data_AF-F9D0G0-F1
#
_entry.id   AF-F9D0G0-F1
#
_cell.length_a   1.000
_cell.length_b   1.000
_cell.length_c   1.000
_cell.angle_alpha   90.00
_cell.angle_beta   90.00
_cell.angle_gamma   90.00
#
_symmetry.space_group_name_H-M   'P 1'
#
loop_
_entity.id
_entity.type
_entity.pdbx_description
1 polymer ?
#
loop_
_entity_poly.entity_id
_entity_poly.type
_entity_poly.pdbx_seq_one_letter_code
_entity_poly.pdbx_strand_id
1 'polypeptide(L)'
;MKKLTTHLTMLLLAVLALSFSACEPADDADRAATLNGTWHGSLGQYYSTVYGDEYAEWETEFRFENYNGDTGIGTSGQGVEIDYDPRAWSSRYKYYDFRWEVAYGNIYLHYANGDELVIRNYRLSDSSLVGQLETYNGKFVANLNLARTSYWPWGGGYAKSTRASDDTHAGQKRNFEK
;
A
#
# COMPACT_ATOMS: atom_id res chain seq x y z
N MET A 1 -13.22 7.88 53.70
CA MET A 1 -13.88 7.59 52.41
C MET A 1 -13.64 8.65 51.32
N LYS A 2 -13.56 9.96 51.64
CA LYS A 2 -13.36 11.03 50.63
C LYS A 2 -12.02 10.99 49.87
N LYS A 3 -10.95 10.42 50.45
CA LYS A 3 -9.61 10.37 49.82
C LYS A 3 -9.47 9.26 48.78
N LEU A 4 -10.14 8.13 48.99
CA LEU A 4 -10.08 6.97 48.08
C LEU A 4 -10.80 7.27 46.76
N THR A 5 -11.93 7.98 46.84
CA THR A 5 -12.69 8.42 45.67
C THR A 5 -11.90 9.37 44.79
N THR A 6 -11.10 10.28 45.37
CA THR A 6 -10.30 11.26 44.63
C THR A 6 -9.14 10.64 43.86
N HIS A 7 -8.48 9.62 44.43
CA HIS A 7 -7.41 8.89 43.73
C HIS A 7 -7.96 8.01 42.60
N LEU A 8 -9.15 7.44 42.79
CA LEU A 8 -9.80 6.62 41.76
C LEU A 8 -10.30 7.48 40.58
N THR A 9 -10.81 8.69 40.80
CA THR A 9 -11.18 9.60 39.71
C THR A 9 -9.99 10.15 38.94
N MET A 10 -8.86 10.46 39.61
CA MET A 10 -7.64 10.86 38.88
C MET A 10 -7.08 9.72 38.02
N LEU A 11 -7.13 8.47 38.49
CA LEU A 11 -6.72 7.31 37.71
C LEU A 11 -7.63 7.09 36.49
N LEU A 12 -8.96 7.23 36.66
CA LEU A 12 -9.89 7.14 35.53
C LEU A 12 -9.65 8.24 34.49
N LEU A 13 -9.40 9.48 34.91
CA LEU A 13 -9.07 10.59 34.01
C LEU A 13 -7.75 10.37 33.26
N ALA A 14 -6.74 9.77 33.91
CA ALA A 14 -5.49 9.42 33.26
C ALA A 14 -5.66 8.28 32.23
N VAL A 15 -6.48 7.27 32.51
CA VAL A 15 -6.80 6.18 31.57
C VAL A 15 -7.65 6.67 30.40
N LEU A 16 -8.57 7.62 30.64
CA LEU A 16 -9.34 8.31 29.60
C LEU A 16 -8.42 9.18 28.70
N ALA A 17 -7.45 9.89 29.29
CA ALA A 17 -6.47 10.67 28.51
C ALA A 17 -5.56 9.79 27.64
N LEU A 18 -5.26 8.56 28.05
CA LEU A 18 -4.50 7.58 27.28
C LEU A 18 -5.34 6.83 26.23
N SER A 19 -6.67 6.90 26.29
CA SER A 19 -7.55 6.27 25.29
C SER A 19 -7.90 7.19 24.12
N PHE A 20 -7.57 8.49 24.22
CA PHE A 20 -7.72 9.46 23.12
C PHE A 20 -6.45 9.66 22.28
N SER A 21 -5.39 8.87 22.47
CA SER A 21 -4.24 8.83 21.55
C SER A 21 -4.44 7.88 20.35
N ALA A 22 -5.66 7.39 20.13
CA ALA A 22 -6.05 6.76 18.86
C ALA A 22 -6.22 7.86 17.80
N CYS A 23 -5.10 8.39 17.32
CA CYS A 23 -5.02 9.37 16.25
C CYS A 23 -5.36 8.73 14.89
N GLU A 24 -6.45 7.97 14.76
CA GLU A 24 -6.67 7.14 13.56
C GLU A 24 -7.01 7.97 12.30
N PRO A 25 -7.90 8.99 12.32
CA PRO A 25 -8.30 9.67 11.08
C PRO A 25 -7.28 10.67 10.55
N ALA A 26 -6.55 11.36 11.44
CA ALA A 26 -5.53 12.33 11.04
C ALA A 26 -4.24 11.63 10.57
N ASP A 27 -3.89 10.50 11.19
CA ASP A 27 -2.73 9.68 10.79
C ASP A 27 -2.98 9.02 9.41
N ASP A 28 -4.19 8.54 9.14
CA ASP A 28 -4.54 7.96 7.83
C ASP A 28 -4.44 8.98 6.69
N ALA A 29 -4.86 10.23 6.91
CA ALA A 29 -4.74 11.30 5.91
C ALA A 29 -3.26 11.66 5.63
N ASP A 30 -2.42 11.77 6.67
CA ASP A 30 -0.98 12.05 6.53
C ASP A 30 -0.24 10.89 5.84
N ARG A 31 -0.61 9.65 6.16
CA ARG A 31 -0.12 8.44 5.48
C ARG A 31 -0.52 8.42 4.01
N ALA A 32 -1.78 8.72 3.70
CA ALA A 32 -2.26 8.78 2.32
C ALA A 32 -1.58 9.88 1.51
N ALA A 33 -1.30 11.04 2.13
CA ALA A 33 -0.53 12.11 1.50
C ALA A 33 0.91 11.68 1.22
N THR A 34 1.55 11.00 2.17
CA THR A 34 2.90 10.45 2.00
C THR A 34 2.91 9.32 0.97
N LEU A 35 1.86 8.52 0.85
CA LEU A 35 1.79 7.40 -0.07
C LEU A 35 1.80 7.85 -1.55
N ASN A 36 1.33 9.05 -1.85
CA ASN A 36 1.27 9.58 -3.22
C ASN A 36 2.67 9.59 -3.88
N GLY A 37 2.77 8.95 -5.05
CA GLY A 37 4.03 8.83 -5.79
C GLY A 37 4.25 7.46 -6.42
N THR A 38 5.47 7.25 -6.92
CA THR A 38 5.96 5.99 -7.48
C THR A 38 6.94 5.33 -6.51
N TRP A 39 6.74 4.03 -6.29
CA TRP A 39 7.51 3.20 -5.37
C TRP A 39 8.01 1.97 -6.10
N HIS A 40 9.30 1.68 -6.01
CA HIS A 40 9.95 0.61 -6.75
C HIS A 40 10.77 -0.27 -5.82
N GLY A 41 10.75 -1.59 -6.05
CA GLY A 41 11.60 -2.54 -5.36
C GLY A 41 11.09 -3.96 -5.54
N SER A 42 11.43 -4.85 -4.61
CA SER A 42 11.10 -6.28 -4.74
C SER A 42 9.99 -6.70 -3.79
N LEU A 43 9.14 -7.62 -4.26
CA LEU A 43 8.17 -8.37 -3.45
C LEU A 43 8.69 -9.77 -3.05
N GLY A 44 9.99 -10.03 -3.22
CA GLY A 44 10.64 -11.27 -2.79
C GLY A 44 10.00 -12.54 -3.38
N GLN A 45 9.62 -13.50 -2.52
CA GLN A 45 9.10 -14.82 -2.91
C GLN A 45 7.69 -14.80 -3.55
N TYR A 46 7.03 -13.64 -3.59
CA TYR A 46 5.70 -13.43 -4.17
C TYR A 46 5.51 -14.13 -5.53
N TYR A 47 6.47 -13.94 -6.42
CA TYR A 47 6.41 -14.37 -7.80
C TYR A 47 6.46 -15.89 -7.97
N SER A 48 7.17 -16.58 -7.09
CA SER A 48 7.22 -18.04 -7.08
C SER A 48 5.86 -18.63 -6.67
N THR A 49 5.18 -18.04 -5.69
CA THR A 49 3.89 -18.52 -5.20
C THR A 49 2.75 -18.23 -6.19
N VAL A 50 2.75 -17.06 -6.82
CA VAL A 50 1.64 -16.63 -7.69
C VAL A 50 1.76 -17.15 -9.12
N TYR A 51 2.96 -17.06 -9.71
CA TYR A 51 3.16 -17.38 -11.12
C TYR A 51 3.89 -18.72 -11.34
N GLY A 52 4.40 -19.34 -10.29
CA GLY A 52 5.21 -20.57 -10.41
C GLY A 52 6.59 -20.31 -11.03
N ASP A 53 7.02 -19.05 -11.06
CA ASP A 53 8.29 -18.63 -11.65
C ASP A 53 9.38 -18.52 -10.55
N GLU A 54 10.50 -19.23 -10.71
CA GLU A 54 11.63 -19.24 -9.77
C GLU A 54 12.51 -17.97 -9.84
N TYR A 55 11.90 -16.80 -9.99
CA TYR A 55 12.63 -15.57 -10.17
C TYR A 55 12.56 -14.76 -8.89
N ALA A 56 13.59 -14.87 -8.05
CA ALA A 56 13.80 -14.00 -6.90
C ALA A 56 14.13 -12.54 -7.29
N GLU A 57 14.28 -12.26 -8.59
CA GLU A 57 14.78 -11.00 -9.16
C GLU A 57 13.69 -10.14 -9.82
N TRP A 58 12.40 -10.50 -9.74
CA TRP A 58 11.36 -9.59 -10.23
C TRP A 58 11.36 -8.29 -9.42
N GLU A 59 11.23 -7.20 -10.16
CA GLU A 59 11.03 -5.86 -9.61
C GLU A 59 9.55 -5.48 -9.79
N THR A 60 8.98 -4.89 -8.76
CA THR A 60 7.63 -4.33 -8.75
C THR A 60 7.71 -2.82 -8.64
N GLU A 61 6.82 -2.15 -9.36
CA GLU A 61 6.52 -0.75 -9.18
C GLU A 61 5.06 -0.56 -8.78
N PHE A 62 4.82 0.15 -7.68
CA PHE A 62 3.52 0.67 -7.32
C PHE A 62 3.45 2.17 -7.61
N ARG A 63 2.35 2.62 -8.20
CA ARG A 63 2.03 4.04 -8.33
C ARG A 63 0.76 4.32 -7.57
N PHE A 64 0.80 5.31 -6.69
CA PHE A 64 -0.37 5.78 -5.95
C PHE A 64 -0.64 7.23 -6.32
N GLU A 65 -1.82 7.49 -6.87
CA GLU A 65 -2.34 8.83 -7.12
C GLU A 65 -3.55 9.07 -6.22
N ASN A 66 -3.46 10.07 -5.36
CA ASN A 66 -4.57 10.50 -4.51
C ASN A 66 -5.65 11.19 -5.36
N TYR A 67 -6.93 10.87 -5.15
CA TYR A 67 -8.03 11.52 -5.90
C TYR A 67 -8.11 13.03 -5.67
N ASN A 68 -7.61 13.52 -4.53
CA ASN A 68 -7.63 14.94 -4.17
C ASN A 68 -6.30 15.67 -4.48
N GLY A 69 -5.33 15.00 -5.13
CA GLY A 69 -4.03 15.58 -5.49
C GLY A 69 -3.32 16.29 -4.32
N ASP A 70 -2.63 17.40 -4.61
CA ASP A 70 -1.89 18.22 -3.64
C ASP A 70 -2.79 19.05 -2.70
N THR A 71 -4.12 19.00 -2.87
CA THR A 71 -5.05 19.92 -2.19
C THR A 71 -5.55 19.44 -0.82
N GLY A 72 -5.18 18.23 -0.42
CA GLY A 72 -5.31 17.73 0.95
C GLY A 72 -6.69 17.21 1.34
N ILE A 73 -6.69 16.20 2.22
CA ILE A 73 -7.82 15.47 2.81
C ILE A 73 -8.46 14.42 1.87
N GLY A 74 -7.65 13.55 1.27
CA GLY A 74 -8.12 12.30 0.67
C GLY A 74 -7.38 11.11 1.27
N THR A 75 -8.11 10.10 1.76
CA THR A 75 -7.54 8.82 2.21
C THR A 75 -7.63 7.74 1.15
N SER A 76 -7.97 8.08 -0.09
CA SER A 76 -8.14 7.11 -1.17
C SER A 76 -7.70 7.65 -2.52
N GLY A 77 -7.53 6.75 -3.47
CA GLY A 77 -7.04 7.08 -4.79
C GLY A 77 -7.13 5.94 -5.79
N GLN A 78 -6.43 6.15 -6.89
CA GLN A 78 -6.18 5.14 -7.90
C GLN A 78 -4.69 4.82 -7.95
N GLY A 79 -4.37 3.63 -8.43
CA GLY A 79 -2.99 3.21 -8.53
C GLY A 79 -2.83 2.05 -9.49
N VAL A 80 -1.56 1.76 -9.78
CA VAL A 80 -1.18 0.66 -10.66
C VAL A 80 0.01 -0.09 -10.08
N GLU A 81 -0.01 -1.40 -10.25
CA GLU A 81 1.11 -2.30 -9.95
C GLU A 81 1.68 -2.79 -11.26
N ILE A 82 3.01 -2.72 -11.39
CA ILE A 82 3.73 -3.16 -12.56
C ILE A 82 4.82 -4.12 -12.12
N ASP A 83 4.72 -5.37 -12.57
CA ASP A 83 5.70 -6.41 -12.28
C ASP A 83 6.60 -6.60 -13.50
N TYR A 84 7.89 -6.34 -13.36
CA TYR A 84 8.87 -6.42 -14.43
C TYR A 84 9.57 -7.77 -14.44
N ASP A 85 9.51 -8.46 -15.58
CA ASP A 85 10.28 -9.68 -15.81
C ASP A 85 11.78 -9.31 -15.98
N PRO A 86 12.67 -9.75 -15.07
CA PRO A 86 14.09 -9.39 -15.10
C PRO A 86 14.81 -10.00 -16.32
N ARG A 87 14.22 -10.99 -16.99
CA ARG A 87 14.78 -11.62 -18.20
C ARG A 87 14.34 -10.94 -19.49
N ALA A 88 13.41 -9.98 -19.40
CA ALA A 88 12.81 -9.34 -20.56
C ALA A 88 12.64 -7.82 -20.34
N TRP A 89 13.69 -7.17 -19.81
CA TRP A 89 13.91 -5.76 -19.39
C TRP A 89 12.97 -4.65 -19.93
N SER A 90 12.32 -4.83 -21.08
CA SER A 90 11.30 -3.89 -21.53
C SER A 90 10.07 -4.46 -22.26
N SER A 91 10.02 -5.75 -22.59
CA SER A 91 8.96 -6.31 -23.45
C SER A 91 7.96 -7.20 -22.71
N ARG A 92 8.24 -7.61 -21.47
CA ARG A 92 7.31 -8.40 -20.65
C ARG A 92 7.18 -7.78 -19.28
N TYR A 93 5.99 -7.28 -18.99
CA TYR A 93 5.58 -6.85 -17.67
C TYR A 93 4.14 -7.32 -17.44
N LYS A 94 3.78 -7.50 -16.18
CA LYS A 94 2.37 -7.61 -15.78
C LYS A 94 1.94 -6.25 -15.25
N TYR A 95 0.68 -5.91 -15.51
CA TYR A 95 0.11 -4.63 -15.15
C TYR A 95 -1.24 -4.89 -14.49
N TYR A 96 -1.50 -4.18 -13.40
CA TYR A 96 -2.72 -4.31 -12.64
C TYR A 96 -3.20 -2.94 -12.15
N ASP A 97 -4.38 -2.55 -12.60
CA ASP A 97 -5.08 -1.38 -12.06
C ASP A 97 -5.72 -1.70 -10.70
N PHE A 98 -5.65 -0.75 -9.77
CA PHE A 98 -6.35 -0.84 -8.49
C PHE A 98 -6.85 0.50 -8.00
N ARG A 99 -7.88 0.45 -7.15
CA ARG A 99 -8.22 1.53 -6.23
C ARG A 99 -7.58 1.26 -4.89
N TRP A 100 -7.23 2.30 -4.17
CA TRP A 100 -6.65 2.15 -2.84
C TRP A 100 -7.32 3.05 -1.82
N GLU A 101 -7.27 2.64 -0.55
CA GLU A 101 -7.64 3.46 0.59
C GLU A 101 -6.70 3.21 1.78
N VAL A 102 -6.39 4.27 2.52
CA VAL A 102 -5.76 4.20 3.83
C VAL A 102 -6.86 4.31 4.87
N ALA A 103 -7.07 3.24 5.63
CA ALA A 103 -8.07 3.20 6.68
C ALA A 103 -7.62 2.32 7.84
N TYR A 104 -7.88 2.77 9.07
CA TYR A 104 -7.55 2.02 10.28
C TYR A 104 -6.07 1.62 10.32
N GLY A 105 -5.18 2.52 9.88
CA GLY A 105 -3.74 2.28 9.83
C GLY A 105 -3.25 1.24 8.80
N ASN A 106 -4.09 0.83 7.85
CA ASN A 106 -3.76 -0.12 6.79
C ASN A 106 -3.94 0.50 5.40
N ILE A 107 -3.25 -0.02 4.38
CA ILE A 107 -3.46 0.38 2.97
C ILE A 107 -4.18 -0.77 2.27
N TYR A 108 -5.44 -0.58 1.90
CA TYR A 108 -6.23 -1.54 1.15
C TYR A 108 -6.06 -1.30 -0.35
N LEU A 109 -5.92 -2.39 -1.11
CA LEU A 109 -5.75 -2.41 -2.55
C LEU A 109 -6.86 -3.25 -3.17
N HIS A 110 -7.75 -2.61 -3.91
CA HIS A 110 -8.89 -3.24 -4.60
C HIS A 110 -8.59 -3.27 -6.09
N TYR A 111 -8.11 -4.40 -6.57
CA TYR A 111 -7.70 -4.56 -7.96
C TYR A 111 -8.90 -4.73 -8.89
N ALA A 112 -8.79 -4.22 -10.12
CA ALA A 112 -9.83 -4.34 -11.13
C ALA A 112 -10.13 -5.80 -11.53
N ASN A 113 -9.17 -6.71 -11.38
CA ASN A 113 -9.37 -8.16 -11.59
C ASN A 113 -10.10 -8.87 -10.42
N GLY A 114 -10.46 -8.14 -9.36
CA GLY A 114 -11.12 -8.67 -8.17
C GLY A 114 -10.19 -9.33 -7.16
N ASP A 115 -8.87 -9.12 -7.25
CA ASP A 115 -7.96 -9.36 -6.14
C ASP A 115 -8.12 -8.27 -5.07
N GLU A 116 -8.08 -8.66 -3.81
CA GLU A 116 -8.13 -7.74 -2.67
C GLU A 116 -6.94 -8.00 -1.76
N LEU A 117 -6.02 -7.04 -1.73
CA LEU A 117 -4.80 -7.11 -0.92
C LEU A 117 -4.76 -5.97 0.08
N VAL A 118 -3.98 -6.16 1.13
CA VAL A 118 -3.79 -5.17 2.20
C VAL A 118 -2.32 -5.10 2.53
N ILE A 119 -1.76 -3.89 2.58
CA ILE A 119 -0.45 -3.62 3.15
C ILE A 119 -0.64 -3.36 4.65
N ARG A 120 -0.15 -4.30 5.47
CA ARG A 120 -0.20 -4.26 6.94
C ARG A 120 1.19 -4.14 7.55
N ASN A 121 1.22 -3.82 8.85
CA ASN A 121 2.45 -3.80 9.66
C ASN A 121 3.60 -3.01 9.00
N TYR A 122 3.26 -1.89 8.35
CA TYR A 122 4.18 -1.17 7.50
C TYR A 122 4.81 0.03 8.19
N ARG A 123 5.96 0.44 7.67
CA ARG A 123 6.61 1.72 7.92
C ARG A 123 6.62 2.49 6.61
N LEU A 124 6.12 3.71 6.67
CA LEU A 124 6.07 4.64 5.55
C LEU A 124 6.85 5.90 5.92
N SER A 125 7.73 6.33 5.04
CA SER A 125 8.47 7.59 5.12
C SER A 125 8.54 8.23 3.74
N ASP A 126 9.19 9.40 3.65
CA ASP A 126 9.37 10.08 2.37
C ASP A 126 10.22 9.33 1.33
N SER A 127 10.93 8.28 1.72
CA SER A 127 11.80 7.55 0.81
C SER A 127 11.59 6.04 0.83
N SER A 128 10.78 5.52 1.76
CA SER A 128 10.66 4.07 1.95
C SER A 128 9.25 3.64 2.35
N LEU A 129 8.79 2.56 1.72
CA LEU A 129 7.61 1.80 2.10
C LEU A 129 8.02 0.35 2.31
N VAL A 130 8.01 -0.08 3.57
CA VAL A 130 8.37 -1.45 3.97
C VAL A 130 7.22 -2.03 4.78
N GLY A 131 6.76 -3.24 4.46
CA GLY A 131 5.61 -3.83 5.14
C GLY A 131 5.30 -5.24 4.69
N GLN A 132 4.09 -5.70 5.01
CA GLN A 132 3.59 -7.02 4.64
C GLN A 132 2.40 -6.88 3.70
N LEU A 133 2.47 -7.56 2.56
CA LEU A 133 1.34 -7.71 1.65
C LEU A 133 0.59 -8.96 2.10
N GLU A 134 -0.70 -8.80 2.30
CA GLU A 134 -1.60 -9.86 2.70
C GLU A 134 -2.84 -9.82 1.81
N THR A 135 -3.53 -10.94 1.71
CA THR A 135 -4.91 -10.93 1.21
C THR A 135 -5.84 -10.23 2.21
N TYR A 136 -7.03 -9.80 1.77
CA TYR A 136 -8.00 -9.16 2.65
C TYR A 136 -8.33 -9.97 3.92
N ASN A 137 -8.31 -11.31 3.85
CA ASN A 137 -8.58 -12.21 4.98
C ASN A 137 -7.35 -12.49 5.87
N GLY A 138 -6.19 -11.87 5.60
CA GLY A 138 -4.98 -11.97 6.43
C GLY A 138 -4.03 -13.10 6.04
N LYS A 139 -4.23 -13.80 4.91
CA LYS A 139 -3.18 -14.71 4.41
C LYS A 139 -1.98 -13.89 3.94
N PHE A 140 -0.80 -14.20 4.47
CA PHE A 140 0.47 -13.62 4.05
C PHE A 140 0.76 -13.89 2.58
N VAL A 141 1.18 -12.85 1.85
CA VAL A 141 1.47 -12.89 0.42
C VAL A 141 2.94 -12.56 0.16
N ALA A 142 3.45 -11.45 0.70
CA ALA A 142 4.83 -11.01 0.48
C ALA A 142 5.32 -10.03 1.54
N ASN A 143 6.64 -9.83 1.63
CA ASN A 143 7.20 -8.64 2.27
C ASN A 143 7.46 -7.59 1.19
N LEU A 144 7.05 -6.35 1.45
CA LEU A 144 7.38 -5.21 0.60
C LEU A 144 8.65 -4.54 1.10
N ASN A 145 9.54 -4.20 0.18
CA ASN A 145 10.64 -3.28 0.42
C ASN A 145 10.79 -2.37 -0.81
N LEU A 146 10.16 -1.20 -0.74
CA LEU A 146 10.05 -0.27 -1.86
C LEU A 146 10.69 1.07 -1.51
N ALA A 147 11.39 1.65 -2.47
CA ALA A 147 11.94 3.00 -2.41
C ALA A 147 11.10 3.95 -3.26
N ARG A 148 10.87 5.18 -2.79
CA ARG A 148 10.20 6.21 -3.60
C ARG A 148 11.12 6.62 -4.75
N THR A 149 10.64 6.51 -5.98
CA THR A 149 11.36 6.94 -7.19
C THR A 149 10.81 8.23 -7.77
N SER A 150 9.56 8.60 -7.44
CA SER A 150 8.94 9.86 -7.87
C SER A 150 7.84 10.30 -6.92
N TYR A 151 7.69 11.61 -6.71
CA TYR A 151 6.52 12.21 -6.05
C TYR A 151 5.32 12.32 -7.00
N TRP A 152 5.60 12.31 -8.31
CA TRP A 152 4.59 12.42 -9.35
C TRP A 152 4.41 11.02 -9.94
N PRO A 153 3.32 10.31 -9.60
CA PRO A 153 3.14 8.90 -10.01
C PRO A 153 3.21 8.71 -11.54
N TRP A 154 2.90 9.75 -12.31
CA TRP A 154 2.90 9.77 -13.77
C TRP A 154 4.06 10.57 -14.40
N GLY A 155 5.05 10.98 -13.59
CA GLY A 155 6.21 11.75 -14.06
C GLY A 155 7.24 10.87 -14.80
N GLY A 156 7.72 11.36 -15.95
CA GLY A 156 8.56 10.58 -16.89
C GLY A 156 10.00 10.26 -16.45
N GLY A 157 10.39 10.50 -15.19
CA GLY A 157 11.77 10.28 -14.70
C GLY A 157 12.11 8.82 -14.42
N TYR A 158 11.12 8.02 -14.01
CA TYR A 158 11.20 6.56 -13.84
C TYR A 158 9.97 5.83 -14.41
N ALA A 159 8.91 6.58 -14.74
CA ALA A 159 7.73 6.02 -15.35
C ALA A 159 8.02 5.68 -16.81
N LYS A 160 7.92 4.40 -17.19
CA LYS A 160 7.50 4.09 -18.56
C LYS A 160 6.16 4.82 -18.78
N SER A 161 6.15 5.72 -19.76
CA SER A 161 5.10 6.72 -20.05
C SER A 161 3.80 6.13 -20.62
N THR A 162 3.44 4.91 -20.23
CA THR A 162 2.23 4.23 -20.73
C THR A 162 1.12 4.34 -19.69
N ARG A 163 0.22 5.31 -19.90
CA ARG A 163 -1.19 5.13 -19.53
C ARG A 163 -1.79 4.21 -20.57
N ALA A 164 -2.31 3.08 -20.13
CA ALA A 164 -2.82 2.07 -21.01
C ALA A 164 -4.36 2.05 -20.88
N SER A 165 -5.07 1.96 -22.01
CA SER A 165 -6.53 2.16 -22.10
C SER A 165 -7.34 1.14 -21.29
N ASP A 166 -8.45 1.61 -20.73
CA ASP A 166 -9.24 1.07 -19.59
C ASP A 166 -9.79 -0.38 -19.63
N ASP A 167 -9.43 -1.24 -20.59
CA ASP A 167 -10.10 -2.57 -20.73
C ASP A 167 -9.15 -3.78 -20.90
N THR A 168 -7.84 -3.58 -21.08
CA THR A 168 -6.86 -4.68 -21.28
C THR A 168 -5.87 -4.87 -20.13
N HIS A 169 -5.98 -4.11 -19.04
CA HIS A 169 -4.90 -3.92 -18.05
C HIS A 169 -5.25 -4.33 -16.61
N ALA A 170 -6.42 -4.93 -16.38
CA ALA A 170 -6.77 -5.49 -15.06
C ALA A 170 -5.83 -6.65 -14.65
N GLY A 171 -5.08 -7.23 -15.59
CA GLY A 171 -4.34 -8.47 -15.38
C GLY A 171 -5.28 -9.66 -15.12
N GLN A 172 -4.72 -10.87 -15.00
CA GLN A 172 -5.51 -12.04 -14.61
C GLN A 172 -5.63 -12.10 -13.08
N LYS A 173 -6.76 -12.58 -12.56
CA LYS A 173 -6.95 -12.78 -11.12
C LYS A 173 -5.86 -13.70 -10.55
N ARG A 174 -5.22 -13.28 -9.46
CA ARG A 174 -4.11 -14.02 -8.84
C ARG A 174 -4.69 -14.94 -7.77
N ASN A 175 -4.65 -16.24 -8.03
CA ASN A 175 -5.18 -17.24 -7.10
C ASN A 175 -4.20 -17.50 -5.96
N PHE A 176 -4.33 -16.71 -4.88
CA PHE A 176 -3.48 -16.83 -3.70
C PHE A 176 -3.74 -18.07 -2.84
N GLU A 177 -4.70 -18.93 -3.19
CA GLU A 177 -5.07 -20.14 -2.44
C GLU A 177 -4.31 -21.41 -2.83
N LYS A 178 -3.37 -21.34 -3.76
CA LYS A 178 -2.50 -22.48 -4.10
C LYS A 178 -1.46 -22.77 -3.01
#